data_AF-A0A7M2SS22-F1
#
_entry.id   AF-A0A7M2SS22-F1
#
_cell.length_a   1.000
_cell.length_b   1.000
_cell.length_c   1.000
_cell.angle_alpha   90.00
_cell.angle_beta   90.00
_cell.angle_gamma   90.00
#
_symmetry.space_group_name_H-M   'P 1'
#
loop_
_entity.id
_entity.type
_entity.pdbx_description
1 polymer ?
#
loop_
_entity_poly.entity_id
_entity_poly.type
_entity_poly.pdbx_seq_one_letter_code
_entity_poly.pdbx_strand_id
1 'polypeptide(L)'
;MPEDKSRPSQEQPWENGWAPDTSRAPGTRRLWLAGGMALATIIACITAIAVTDRASDGKSASAGPSADDTTVPGLISFATPSQTTPPKGKSGLSTERPAKAPGRTGAASPKPAPEPSKPPSHEAGSPSATPKPPSGDTWRSIRSVNYPDRYWQVSDGYVALNRVGGSTSRQDSTFRQVKGLANGSCLSFATDDGQYLRHRSFVLRAERNDGSALFAQDATFCPRGSYHSGAAMLESVNYPGYFLRHKNFVIRMERYDHSSLYQADSSFRLVDGLA
;
A
#
# COMPACT_ATOMS: atom_id res chain seq x y z
N MET A 1 38.61 -30.80 -72.09
CA MET A 1 38.71 -31.01 -70.63
C MET A 1 38.55 -29.65 -69.96
N PRO A 2 37.71 -29.48 -68.94
CA PRO A 2 36.60 -30.32 -68.49
C PRO A 2 35.28 -29.55 -68.30
N GLU A 3 34.23 -30.31 -68.06
CA GLU A 3 32.94 -29.89 -67.53
C GLU A 3 33.06 -29.49 -66.05
N ASP A 4 32.16 -28.62 -65.55
CA ASP A 4 31.46 -28.93 -64.29
C ASP A 4 30.16 -28.13 -64.09
N LYS A 5 29.05 -28.85 -64.29
CA LYS A 5 27.79 -28.90 -63.53
C LYS A 5 27.26 -27.66 -62.78
N SER A 6 26.17 -27.14 -63.35
CA SER A 6 24.85 -26.95 -62.73
C SER A 6 24.77 -26.86 -61.20
N ARG A 7 24.53 -25.65 -60.68
CA ARG A 7 23.93 -25.44 -59.35
C ARG A 7 22.46 -25.05 -59.54
N PRO A 8 21.48 -25.81 -59.00
CA PRO A 8 20.09 -25.42 -59.04
C PRO A 8 19.78 -24.37 -57.96
N SER A 9 18.78 -23.55 -58.27
CA SER A 9 18.12 -22.56 -57.42
C SER A 9 17.45 -23.21 -56.20
N GLN A 10 17.73 -22.69 -55.00
CA GLN A 10 16.86 -22.89 -53.84
C GLN A 10 16.04 -21.64 -53.61
N GLU A 11 14.76 -21.75 -53.96
CA GLU A 11 13.67 -20.91 -53.50
C GLU A 11 13.46 -21.08 -51.97
N GLN A 12 12.94 -20.02 -51.35
CA GLN A 12 12.38 -19.91 -49.98
C GLN A 12 11.21 -20.92 -49.73
N PRO A 13 10.61 -21.11 -48.52
CA PRO A 13 10.42 -20.16 -47.41
C PRO A 13 10.40 -20.77 -45.97
N TRP A 14 9.97 -19.94 -45.01
CA TRP A 14 10.22 -19.90 -43.57
C TRP A 14 9.13 -20.54 -42.68
N GLU A 15 8.72 -21.78 -42.93
CA GLU A 15 7.74 -22.47 -42.07
C GLU A 15 8.35 -23.66 -41.32
N ASN A 16 8.71 -23.45 -40.05
CA ASN A 16 8.97 -24.53 -39.10
C ASN A 16 7.89 -24.51 -38.02
N GLY A 17 6.89 -25.38 -38.21
CA GLY A 17 5.78 -25.59 -37.31
C GLY A 17 6.21 -26.14 -35.95
N TRP A 18 5.64 -25.56 -34.90
CA TRP A 18 5.61 -26.15 -33.57
C TRP A 18 4.39 -27.06 -33.47
N ALA A 19 4.57 -28.37 -33.66
CA ALA A 19 3.57 -29.36 -33.31
C ALA A 19 3.84 -29.83 -31.86
N PRO A 20 2.89 -29.71 -30.92
CA PRO A 20 3.05 -30.27 -29.59
C PRO A 20 3.08 -31.80 -29.66
N ASP A 21 4.13 -32.37 -29.08
CA ASP A 21 4.44 -33.80 -29.05
C ASP A 21 3.42 -34.55 -28.16
N THR A 22 2.47 -35.27 -28.78
CA THR A 22 1.42 -36.04 -28.09
C THR A 22 1.86 -37.46 -27.70
N SER A 23 3.13 -37.80 -27.84
CA SER A 23 3.64 -39.16 -27.65
C SER A 23 3.90 -39.54 -26.17
N ARG A 24 3.79 -38.59 -25.23
CA ARG A 24 4.08 -38.84 -23.81
C ARG A 24 2.80 -39.00 -22.98
N ALA A 25 2.11 -40.13 -23.16
CA ALA A 25 1.03 -40.53 -22.27
C ALA A 25 1.55 -40.75 -20.83
N PRO A 26 1.03 -40.06 -19.80
CA PRO A 26 1.42 -40.30 -18.41
C PRO A 26 0.95 -41.68 -17.94
N GLY A 27 1.87 -42.44 -17.33
CA GLY A 27 1.57 -43.79 -16.81
C GLY A 27 0.39 -43.82 -15.82
N THR A 28 -0.46 -44.83 -15.99
CA THR A 28 -1.72 -45.10 -15.29
C THR A 28 -1.64 -45.22 -13.75
N ARG A 29 -0.45 -45.20 -13.16
CA ARG A 29 -0.27 -45.21 -11.70
C ARG A 29 -0.45 -43.84 -11.04
N ARG A 30 -0.42 -42.73 -11.78
CA ARG A 30 -0.58 -41.37 -11.22
C ARG A 30 -2.01 -40.84 -11.24
N LEU A 31 -2.93 -41.46 -11.98
CA LEU A 31 -4.34 -41.06 -11.98
C LEU A 31 -5.09 -41.45 -10.70
N TRP A 32 -4.70 -42.56 -10.06
CA TRP A 32 -5.41 -43.08 -8.88
C TRP A 32 -5.16 -42.27 -7.59
N LEU A 33 -4.06 -41.52 -7.49
CA LEU A 33 -3.79 -40.63 -6.35
C LEU A 33 -4.51 -39.28 -6.46
N ALA A 34 -4.73 -38.78 -7.68
CA ALA A 34 -5.47 -37.53 -7.90
C ALA A 34 -7.00 -37.71 -7.78
N GLY A 35 -7.53 -38.87 -8.22
CA GLY A 35 -8.96 -39.19 -8.07
C GLY A 35 -9.40 -39.47 -6.63
N GLY A 36 -8.54 -40.11 -5.83
CA GLY A 36 -8.86 -40.43 -4.43
C GLY A 36 -8.96 -39.22 -3.50
N MET A 37 -8.11 -38.20 -3.70
CA MET A 37 -8.11 -36.97 -2.89
C MET A 37 -9.32 -36.07 -3.16
N ALA A 38 -9.83 -36.05 -4.40
CA ALA A 38 -11.02 -35.27 -4.75
C ALA A 38 -12.32 -35.86 -4.15
N LEU A 39 -12.43 -37.19 -4.06
CA LEU A 39 -13.60 -37.83 -3.46
C LEU A 39 -13.63 -37.66 -1.93
N ALA A 40 -12.47 -37.74 -1.26
CA ALA A 40 -12.35 -37.57 0.19
C ALA A 40 -12.71 -36.14 0.65
N THR A 41 -12.37 -35.11 -0.13
CA THR A 41 -12.70 -33.71 0.18
C THR A 41 -14.18 -33.41 0.03
N ILE A 42 -14.85 -33.99 -0.98
CA ILE A 42 -16.31 -33.85 -1.17
C ILE A 42 -17.08 -34.55 -0.03
N ILE A 43 -16.67 -35.76 0.37
CA ILE A 43 -17.32 -36.50 1.47
C ILE A 43 -17.19 -35.74 2.81
N ALA A 44 -16.02 -35.13 3.09
CA ALA A 44 -15.82 -34.33 4.30
C ALA A 44 -16.64 -33.03 4.32
N CYS A 45 -16.90 -32.41 3.15
CA CYS A 45 -17.75 -31.21 3.08
C CYS A 45 -19.24 -31.54 3.30
N ILE A 46 -19.72 -32.69 2.81
CA ILE A 46 -21.12 -33.11 2.98
C ILE A 46 -21.43 -33.49 4.43
N THR A 47 -20.50 -34.13 5.15
CA THR A 47 -20.69 -34.46 6.57
C THR A 47 -20.70 -33.21 7.48
N ALA A 48 -19.91 -32.18 7.16
CA ALA A 48 -19.93 -30.92 7.91
C ALA A 48 -21.26 -30.16 7.79
N ILE A 49 -21.89 -30.18 6.60
CA ILE A 49 -23.20 -29.54 6.38
C ILE A 49 -24.30 -30.27 7.17
N ALA A 50 -24.32 -31.61 7.13
CA ALA A 50 -25.32 -32.41 7.85
C ALA A 50 -25.23 -32.30 9.39
N VAL A 51 -24.03 -32.07 9.94
CA VAL A 51 -23.83 -31.87 11.39
C VAL A 51 -24.30 -30.49 11.84
N THR A 52 -24.26 -29.49 10.97
CA THR A 52 -24.67 -28.12 11.30
C THR A 52 -26.20 -27.94 11.21
N ASP A 53 -26.87 -28.66 10.31
CA ASP A 53 -28.34 -28.68 10.23
C ASP A 53 -29.01 -29.40 11.41
N ARG A 54 -28.34 -30.42 11.98
CA ARG A 54 -28.81 -31.12 13.20
C ARG A 54 -28.81 -30.23 14.45
N ALA A 55 -28.14 -29.07 14.43
CA ALA A 55 -28.08 -28.14 15.56
C ALA A 55 -29.18 -27.06 15.54
N SER A 56 -30.03 -27.00 14.51
CA SER A 56 -31.06 -25.96 14.38
C SER A 56 -32.47 -26.36 14.84
N ASP A 57 -32.70 -27.62 15.26
CA ASP A 57 -34.00 -28.05 15.78
C ASP A 57 -34.09 -27.90 17.30
N GLY A 58 -34.02 -26.64 17.74
CA GLY A 58 -34.30 -26.19 19.10
C GLY A 58 -35.59 -25.36 19.18
N LYS A 59 -36.73 -25.97 18.82
CA LYS A 59 -38.10 -25.71 19.31
C LYS A 59 -38.37 -24.28 19.85
N SER A 60 -38.77 -23.35 18.97
CA SER A 60 -39.48 -22.13 19.39
C SER A 60 -40.90 -22.50 19.84
N ALA A 61 -41.15 -22.46 21.14
CA ALA A 61 -42.49 -22.58 21.69
C ALA A 61 -43.25 -21.26 21.48
N SER A 62 -44.43 -21.37 20.88
CA SER A 62 -45.43 -20.31 20.81
C SER A 62 -46.00 -20.02 22.20
N ALA A 63 -46.11 -18.75 22.56
CA ALA A 63 -46.90 -18.29 23.70
C ALA A 63 -47.82 -17.15 23.23
N GLY A 64 -49.12 -17.46 23.14
CA GLY A 64 -50.20 -16.48 23.16
C GLY A 64 -50.62 -16.15 24.61
N PRO A 65 -51.51 -15.15 24.80
CA PRO A 65 -51.44 -14.21 25.92
C PRO A 65 -52.27 -14.62 27.13
N SER A 66 -51.86 -14.18 28.32
CA SER A 66 -52.74 -14.01 29.49
C SER A 66 -52.27 -12.82 30.34
N ALA A 67 -53.26 -12.01 30.74
CA ALA A 67 -53.23 -11.00 31.80
C ALA A 67 -52.65 -11.59 33.11
N ASP A 68 -52.10 -10.85 34.06
CA ASP A 68 -52.72 -9.71 34.75
C ASP A 68 -51.68 -8.91 35.56
N ASP A 69 -52.01 -7.63 35.74
CA ASP A 69 -51.69 -6.69 36.83
C ASP A 69 -50.30 -6.68 37.52
N THR A 70 -49.56 -5.57 37.37
CA THR A 70 -49.08 -4.69 38.47
C THR A 70 -48.23 -3.54 37.92
N THR A 71 -48.88 -2.38 37.80
CA THR A 71 -48.40 -0.98 37.90
C THR A 71 -46.92 -0.71 38.24
N VAL A 72 -46.17 -0.09 37.31
CA VAL A 72 -45.17 0.99 37.58
C VAL A 72 -45.07 1.93 36.35
N PRO A 73 -45.04 3.28 36.50
CA PRO A 73 -45.24 4.22 35.40
C PRO A 73 -43.94 4.66 34.72
N GLY A 74 -43.99 4.92 33.41
CA GLY A 74 -42.87 5.48 32.66
C GLY A 74 -43.13 5.59 31.16
N LEU A 75 -43.99 6.53 30.77
CA LEU A 75 -44.27 6.93 29.38
C LEU A 75 -43.04 7.59 28.74
N ILE A 76 -42.70 7.25 27.49
CA ILE A 76 -42.95 8.11 26.31
C ILE A 76 -42.60 7.41 24.99
N SER A 77 -43.45 7.70 24.01
CA SER A 77 -43.62 7.14 22.68
C SER A 77 -42.44 7.32 21.70
N PHE A 78 -42.26 6.33 20.83
CA PHE A 78 -41.54 6.46 19.57
C PHE A 78 -42.44 7.11 18.51
N ALA A 79 -41.97 8.21 17.91
CA ALA A 79 -42.60 8.85 16.75
C ALA A 79 -41.87 8.47 15.45
N THR A 80 -42.69 8.25 14.43
CA THR A 80 -42.49 7.81 13.03
C THR A 80 -41.76 8.88 12.18
N PRO A 81 -41.13 8.54 11.01
CA PRO A 81 -40.29 9.47 10.26
C PRO A 81 -41.11 10.41 9.35
N SER A 82 -40.58 11.60 9.06
CA SER A 82 -41.16 12.55 8.09
C SER A 82 -40.31 12.68 6.83
N GLN A 83 -41.01 12.76 5.71
CA GLN A 83 -40.51 12.91 4.34
C GLN A 83 -40.13 14.36 3.98
N THR A 84 -39.20 14.45 3.02
CA THR A 84 -38.94 15.46 1.98
C THR A 84 -39.91 16.64 1.80
N THR A 85 -39.35 17.86 1.78
CA THR A 85 -39.76 18.94 0.84
C THR A 85 -38.54 19.80 0.41
N PRO A 86 -38.51 20.34 -0.83
CA PRO A 86 -37.45 21.22 -1.32
C PRO A 86 -37.82 22.71 -1.24
N PRO A 87 -36.87 23.65 -1.11
CA PRO A 87 -37.20 25.08 -1.23
C PRO A 87 -37.09 25.57 -2.69
N LYS A 88 -38.09 26.33 -3.10
CA LYS A 88 -38.13 27.15 -4.33
C LYS A 88 -38.14 28.61 -3.89
N GLY A 89 -37.12 29.38 -4.30
CA GLY A 89 -37.05 30.82 -4.09
C GLY A 89 -36.19 31.47 -5.18
N LYS A 90 -36.74 32.46 -5.87
CA LYS A 90 -36.22 33.08 -7.09
C LYS A 90 -35.49 34.39 -6.79
N SER A 91 -34.57 34.71 -7.71
CA SER A 91 -34.16 36.06 -8.18
C SER A 91 -33.27 36.93 -7.30
N GLY A 92 -32.11 37.26 -7.86
CA GLY A 92 -31.20 38.30 -7.39
C GLY A 92 -29.96 38.39 -8.28
N LEU A 93 -30.16 38.88 -9.50
CA LEU A 93 -29.10 39.23 -10.44
C LEU A 93 -28.31 40.43 -9.87
N SER A 94 -26.99 40.31 -9.73
CA SER A 94 -26.11 41.49 -9.68
C SER A 94 -24.75 41.13 -10.28
N THR A 95 -24.59 41.67 -11.48
CA THR A 95 -23.37 41.82 -12.25
C THR A 95 -22.44 42.79 -11.52
N GLU A 96 -21.18 42.43 -11.28
CA GLU A 96 -20.10 43.42 -11.28
C GLU A 96 -18.73 42.75 -11.49
N ARG A 97 -18.06 43.21 -12.54
CA ARG A 97 -16.64 43.05 -12.90
C ARG A 97 -16.28 44.37 -13.64
N PRO A 98 -15.01 44.75 -13.83
CA PRO A 98 -13.77 44.68 -13.05
C PRO A 98 -13.23 46.08 -12.71
N ALA A 99 -12.13 46.15 -11.96
CA ALA A 99 -10.98 47.08 -12.08
C ALA A 99 -10.36 47.23 -10.67
N LYS A 100 -9.07 47.46 -10.42
CA LYS A 100 -7.96 47.99 -11.19
C LYS A 100 -6.70 47.73 -10.33
N ALA A 101 -5.65 47.16 -10.90
CA ALA A 101 -4.28 47.55 -10.55
C ALA A 101 -3.88 48.65 -11.56
N PRO A 102 -3.11 49.67 -11.16
CA PRO A 102 -1.71 49.66 -11.59
C PRO A 102 -0.73 50.45 -10.69
N GLY A 103 0.57 50.17 -10.88
CA GLY A 103 1.68 51.06 -10.55
C GLY A 103 2.77 50.36 -9.74
N ARG A 104 3.89 49.92 -10.35
CA ARG A 104 5.13 50.71 -10.58
C ARG A 104 5.67 51.29 -9.27
N THR A 105 6.90 51.07 -8.81
CA THR A 105 8.22 51.00 -9.47
C THR A 105 9.24 50.72 -8.37
N GLY A 106 10.34 50.03 -8.66
CA GLY A 106 11.44 49.91 -7.69
C GLY A 106 12.53 48.93 -8.09
N ALA A 107 13.18 49.19 -9.22
CA ALA A 107 14.46 48.57 -9.55
C ALA A 107 15.55 49.17 -8.66
N ALA A 108 16.30 48.34 -7.94
CA ALA A 108 17.67 48.64 -7.51
C ALA A 108 18.43 47.37 -7.15
N SER A 109 19.45 47.08 -7.95
CA SER A 109 20.67 46.32 -7.65
C SER A 109 21.81 47.13 -8.29
N PRO A 110 23.11 46.98 -7.95
CA PRO A 110 23.75 46.19 -6.88
C PRO A 110 24.96 46.89 -6.15
N LYS A 111 25.61 46.14 -5.24
CA LYS A 111 27.03 46.20 -4.78
C LYS A 111 27.49 47.33 -3.80
N PRO A 112 28.62 47.18 -3.06
CA PRO A 112 29.56 46.05 -2.96
C PRO A 112 29.96 45.59 -1.55
N ALA A 113 30.46 44.36 -1.48
CA ALA A 113 31.24 43.80 -0.38
C ALA A 113 32.65 44.43 -0.28
N PRO A 114 33.29 44.34 0.89
CA PRO A 114 34.73 44.22 0.98
C PRO A 114 35.14 42.92 1.70
N GLU A 115 35.90 42.07 1.00
CA GLU A 115 36.95 41.21 1.57
C GLU A 115 38.25 42.05 1.65
N PRO A 116 39.40 41.58 2.20
CA PRO A 116 39.67 40.38 3.00
C PRO A 116 40.54 40.66 4.25
N SER A 117 40.60 39.76 5.24
CA SER A 117 41.74 39.65 6.19
C SER A 117 41.80 38.26 6.83
N LYS A 118 42.96 37.61 6.73
CA LYS A 118 43.35 36.30 7.29
C LYS A 118 44.87 36.38 7.61
N PRO A 119 45.50 35.55 8.49
CA PRO A 119 45.16 34.93 9.79
C PRO A 119 46.24 35.23 10.87
N PRO A 120 46.27 34.51 12.02
CA PRO A 120 47.27 33.42 12.19
C PRO A 120 46.61 32.13 12.74
N SER A 121 46.84 30.95 12.15
CA SER A 121 47.97 30.03 12.39
C SER A 121 48.05 29.48 13.82
N HIS A 122 47.30 28.42 14.09
CA HIS A 122 47.74 27.36 15.00
C HIS A 122 47.57 26.00 14.31
N GLU A 123 48.70 25.32 14.19
CA GLU A 123 48.92 24.03 13.59
C GLU A 123 48.85 22.96 14.70
N ALA A 124 47.94 21.99 14.56
CA ALA A 124 47.98 20.71 15.27
C ALA A 124 47.10 19.65 14.57
N GLY A 125 47.74 18.81 13.76
CA GLY A 125 47.51 17.37 13.56
C GLY A 125 46.10 16.76 13.35
N SER A 126 45.87 16.31 12.10
CA SER A 126 45.16 15.07 11.66
C SER A 126 43.64 14.87 11.90
N PRO A 127 42.95 14.07 11.04
CA PRO A 127 43.05 13.94 9.59
C PRO A 127 41.76 14.45 8.89
N SER A 128 41.88 14.82 7.61
CA SER A 128 40.76 15.18 6.74
C SER A 128 39.71 14.08 6.67
N ALA A 129 38.60 14.23 7.39
CA ALA A 129 37.34 13.62 7.00
C ALA A 129 36.74 14.49 5.89
N THR A 130 36.94 14.09 4.63
CA THR A 130 36.06 14.54 3.54
C THR A 130 34.60 14.35 3.97
N PRO A 131 33.71 15.35 3.83
CA PRO A 131 32.28 15.11 4.00
C PRO A 131 31.86 14.08 2.95
N LYS A 132 31.54 12.86 3.38
CA LYS A 132 30.87 11.90 2.52
C LYS A 132 29.54 12.57 2.11
N PRO A 133 29.26 12.76 0.81
CA PRO A 133 27.94 13.22 0.39
C PRO A 133 26.90 12.28 0.99
N PRO A 134 25.77 12.75 1.56
CA PRO A 134 24.75 11.84 2.05
C PRO A 134 24.31 10.98 0.88
N SER A 135 24.73 9.72 0.89
CA SER A 135 24.39 8.74 -0.13
C SER A 135 22.88 8.57 0.02
N GLY A 136 22.14 9.00 -1.00
CA GLY A 136 20.74 9.46 -0.92
C GLY A 136 19.67 8.44 -0.55
N ASP A 137 20.08 7.26 -0.09
CA ASP A 137 19.23 6.12 0.20
C ASP A 137 19.61 5.57 1.59
N THR A 138 18.64 5.50 2.50
CA THR A 138 18.85 4.97 3.86
C THR A 138 17.99 3.72 4.06
N TRP A 139 18.58 2.64 4.56
CA TRP A 139 17.83 1.44 4.93
C TRP A 139 17.07 1.67 6.22
N ARG A 140 15.76 1.40 6.19
CA ARG A 140 14.83 1.68 7.27
C ARG A 140 13.89 0.51 7.49
N SER A 141 13.50 0.32 8.73
CA SER A 141 12.37 -0.55 9.09
C SER A 141 11.22 0.30 9.60
N ILE A 142 9.99 -0.09 9.25
CA ILE A 142 8.79 0.68 9.59
C ILE A 142 8.09 -0.01 10.76
N ARG A 143 8.22 0.56 11.96
CA ARG A 143 7.68 0.01 13.21
C ARG A 143 6.31 0.60 13.51
N SER A 144 5.35 -0.22 13.90
CA SER A 144 4.07 0.28 14.40
C SER A 144 4.23 1.03 15.73
N VAL A 145 3.42 2.07 15.92
CA VAL A 145 3.37 2.78 17.21
C VAL A 145 2.62 1.98 18.26
N ASN A 146 1.46 1.40 17.93
CA ASN A 146 0.62 0.65 18.87
C ASN A 146 0.98 -0.84 18.99
N TYR A 147 1.76 -1.38 18.07
CA TYR A 147 2.40 -2.70 18.18
C TYR A 147 3.93 -2.54 18.04
N PRO A 148 4.62 -2.05 19.09
CA PRO A 148 6.02 -1.67 19.00
C PRO A 148 6.99 -2.84 18.83
N ASP A 149 6.52 -4.08 19.02
CA ASP A 149 7.23 -5.32 18.73
C ASP A 149 7.08 -5.78 17.27
N ARG A 150 6.37 -5.00 16.43
CA ARG A 150 6.06 -5.37 15.04
C ARG A 150 6.48 -4.33 14.01
N TYR A 151 6.86 -4.86 12.85
CA TYR A 151 7.38 -4.11 11.72
C TYR A 151 6.63 -4.50 10.45
N TRP A 152 6.62 -3.61 9.47
CA TRP A 152 6.25 -3.98 8.11
C TRP A 152 7.20 -5.07 7.63
N GLN A 153 6.64 -6.17 7.14
CA GLN A 153 7.37 -7.29 6.59
C GLN A 153 6.69 -7.73 5.28
N VAL A 154 7.50 -7.99 4.26
CA VAL A 154 7.02 -8.58 3.00
C VAL A 154 6.89 -10.09 3.15
N SER A 155 5.76 -10.65 2.69
CA SER A 155 5.53 -12.09 2.57
C SER A 155 4.55 -12.34 1.43
N ASP A 156 4.90 -13.24 0.51
CA ASP A 156 4.10 -13.58 -0.68
C ASP A 156 3.65 -12.36 -1.51
N GLY A 157 4.49 -11.32 -1.56
CA GLY A 157 4.22 -10.06 -2.27
C GLY A 157 3.28 -9.09 -1.56
N TYR A 158 2.81 -9.41 -0.35
CA TYR A 158 2.01 -8.54 0.51
C TYR A 158 2.85 -7.95 1.64
N VAL A 159 2.44 -6.79 2.16
CA VAL A 159 3.05 -6.21 3.36
C VAL A 159 2.12 -6.39 4.55
N ALA A 160 2.64 -7.04 5.60
CA ALA A 160 1.94 -7.28 6.86
C ALA A 160 2.75 -6.75 8.05
N LEU A 161 2.10 -6.64 9.20
CA LEU A 161 2.68 -6.18 10.45
C LEU A 161 3.04 -7.38 11.33
N ASN A 162 4.32 -7.74 11.35
CA ASN A 162 4.82 -8.97 11.96
C ASN A 162 5.91 -8.73 12.99
N ARG A 163 6.08 -9.70 13.90
CA ARG A 163 7.26 -9.79 14.76
C ARG A 163 8.43 -10.27 13.93
N VAL A 164 9.57 -9.60 14.06
CA VAL A 164 10.76 -9.90 13.27
C VAL A 164 11.66 -10.87 14.03
N GLY A 165 12.11 -11.94 13.36
CA GLY A 165 13.01 -12.94 13.95
C GLY A 165 13.86 -13.66 12.89
N GLY A 166 15.14 -13.92 13.20
CA GLY A 166 16.08 -14.49 12.24
C GLY A 166 16.59 -13.46 11.20
N SER A 167 17.51 -13.85 10.33
CA SER A 167 18.08 -12.96 9.30
C SER A 167 17.09 -12.66 8.18
N THR A 168 16.42 -13.67 7.63
CA THR A 168 15.46 -13.50 6.51
C THR A 168 14.34 -12.53 6.85
N SER A 169 13.70 -12.70 8.01
CA SER A 169 12.63 -11.78 8.44
C SER A 169 13.14 -10.34 8.63
N ARG A 170 14.38 -10.16 9.09
CA ARG A 170 14.99 -8.83 9.21
C ARG A 170 15.20 -8.19 7.84
N GLN A 171 15.63 -8.96 6.84
CA GLN A 171 15.76 -8.50 5.45
C GLN A 171 14.39 -8.13 4.87
N ASP A 172 13.40 -9.00 5.02
CA ASP A 172 12.02 -8.78 4.55
C ASP A 172 11.32 -7.59 5.24
N SER A 173 11.88 -7.11 6.35
CA SER A 173 11.37 -5.97 7.14
C SER A 173 12.25 -4.72 7.01
N THR A 174 13.24 -4.74 6.12
CA THR A 174 14.17 -3.63 5.91
C THR A 174 14.06 -3.15 4.46
N PHE A 175 13.83 -1.86 4.31
CA PHE A 175 13.53 -1.24 3.02
C PHE A 175 14.48 -0.09 2.76
N ARG A 176 14.94 0.04 1.52
CA ARG A 176 15.67 1.22 1.08
C ARG A 176 14.67 2.36 0.93
N GLN A 177 14.73 3.33 1.84
CA GLN A 177 13.99 4.56 1.72
C GLN A 177 14.66 5.43 0.65
N VAL A 178 13.92 5.76 -0.39
CA VAL A 178 14.37 6.60 -1.51
C VAL A 178 13.44 7.80 -1.66
N LYS A 179 13.87 8.79 -2.46
CA LYS A 179 12.97 9.87 -2.90
C LYS A 179 11.77 9.28 -3.64
N GLY A 180 10.59 9.85 -3.44
CA GLY A 180 9.35 9.36 -4.04
C GLY A 180 9.43 9.30 -5.56
N LEU A 181 9.02 8.16 -6.13
CA LEU A 181 9.11 7.89 -7.58
C LEU A 181 8.29 8.88 -8.42
N ALA A 182 7.15 9.34 -7.90
CA ALA A 182 6.30 10.36 -8.55
C ALA A 182 6.54 11.78 -8.02
N ASN A 183 7.09 11.92 -6.81
CA ASN A 183 7.36 13.21 -6.20
C ASN A 183 8.56 13.12 -5.24
N GLY A 184 9.64 13.85 -5.57
CA GLY A 184 10.89 13.84 -4.83
C GLY A 184 10.83 14.44 -3.42
N SER A 185 9.75 15.16 -3.06
CA SER A 185 9.51 15.62 -1.67
C SER A 185 8.86 14.56 -0.78
N CYS A 186 8.39 13.46 -1.36
CA CYS A 186 7.77 12.34 -0.67
C CYS A 186 8.72 11.13 -0.68
N LEU A 187 8.25 9.97 -0.19
CA LEU A 187 9.06 8.77 0.00
C LEU A 187 8.55 7.62 -0.86
N SER A 188 9.46 6.77 -1.30
CA SER A 188 9.17 5.43 -1.80
C SER A 188 10.06 4.43 -1.07
N PHE A 189 9.61 3.18 -0.96
CA PHE A 189 10.31 2.12 -0.24
C PHE A 189 10.62 0.98 -1.21
N ALA A 190 11.91 0.68 -1.39
CA ALA A 190 12.36 -0.44 -2.20
C ALA A 190 12.79 -1.62 -1.31
N THR A 191 12.51 -2.84 -1.73
CA THR A 191 13.05 -4.06 -1.12
C THR A 191 14.48 -4.31 -1.58
N ASP A 192 15.19 -5.22 -0.91
CA ASP A 192 16.57 -5.61 -1.27
C ASP A 192 16.68 -6.20 -2.68
N ASP A 193 15.70 -6.99 -3.10
CA ASP A 193 15.64 -7.56 -4.43
C ASP A 193 15.19 -6.56 -5.52
N GLY A 194 14.92 -5.30 -5.17
CA GLY A 194 14.61 -4.21 -6.10
C GLY A 194 13.14 -4.12 -6.53
N GLN A 195 12.21 -4.70 -5.77
CA GLN A 195 10.79 -4.36 -5.84
C GLN A 195 10.52 -3.05 -5.09
N TYR A 196 9.32 -2.49 -5.26
CA TYR A 196 8.86 -1.32 -4.51
C TYR A 196 7.55 -1.62 -3.79
N LEU A 197 7.39 -1.03 -2.61
CA LEU A 197 6.12 -1.04 -1.91
C LEU A 197 5.17 -0.06 -2.60
N ARG A 198 4.02 -0.57 -3.05
CA ARG A 198 2.98 0.24 -3.66
C ARG A 198 1.60 -0.24 -3.26
N HIS A 199 0.62 0.65 -3.31
CA HIS A 199 -0.75 0.22 -3.10
C HIS A 199 -1.33 -0.38 -4.41
N ARG A 200 -2.12 -1.46 -4.29
CA ARG A 200 -3.02 -1.95 -5.35
C ARG A 200 -4.31 -2.41 -4.69
N SER A 201 -5.44 -1.95 -5.21
CA SER A 201 -6.75 -2.24 -4.61
C SER A 201 -6.76 -1.91 -3.11
N PHE A 202 -6.12 -0.80 -2.74
CA PHE A 202 -5.96 -0.31 -1.37
C PHE A 202 -5.17 -1.22 -0.42
N VAL A 203 -4.41 -2.20 -0.91
CA VAL A 203 -3.51 -3.03 -0.08
C VAL A 203 -2.07 -2.78 -0.49
N LEU A 204 -1.16 -2.71 0.48
CA LEU A 204 0.26 -2.50 0.21
C LEU A 204 0.92 -3.82 -0.21
N ARG A 205 1.65 -3.77 -1.32
CA ARG A 205 2.29 -4.92 -1.96
C ARG A 205 3.71 -4.58 -2.37
N ALA A 206 4.58 -5.59 -2.41
CA ALA A 206 5.91 -5.49 -3.00
C ALA A 206 5.86 -5.97 -4.44
N GLU A 207 6.14 -5.08 -5.40
CA GLU A 207 6.07 -5.41 -6.81
C GLU A 207 7.18 -4.75 -7.63
N ARG A 208 7.52 -5.34 -8.77
CA ARG A 208 8.55 -4.81 -9.67
C ARG A 208 8.05 -3.54 -10.36
N ASN A 209 8.87 -2.50 -10.37
CA ASN A 209 8.57 -1.26 -11.09
C ASN A 209 8.55 -1.52 -12.60
N ASP A 210 7.40 -1.25 -13.23
CA ASP A 210 7.18 -1.38 -14.66
C ASP A 210 7.52 -0.11 -15.46
N GLY A 211 7.98 0.94 -14.77
CA GLY A 211 8.33 2.24 -15.36
C GLY A 211 7.12 3.14 -15.64
N SER A 212 5.90 2.70 -15.34
CA SER A 212 4.70 3.49 -15.59
C SER A 212 4.53 4.63 -14.58
N ALA A 213 3.89 5.71 -15.02
CA ALA A 213 3.52 6.82 -14.14
C ALA A 213 2.56 6.38 -13.02
N LEU A 214 1.65 5.43 -13.31
CA LEU A 214 0.75 4.87 -12.32
C LEU A 214 1.51 4.12 -11.22
N PHE A 215 2.49 3.29 -11.59
CA PHE A 215 3.33 2.61 -10.61
C PHE A 215 4.06 3.63 -9.72
N ALA A 216 4.66 4.65 -10.31
CA ALA A 216 5.35 5.69 -9.57
C ALA A 216 4.42 6.40 -8.57
N GLN A 217 3.18 6.67 -8.97
CA GLN A 217 2.15 7.26 -8.11
C GLN A 217 1.73 6.31 -6.99
N ASP A 218 1.44 5.05 -7.30
CA ASP A 218 1.02 4.04 -6.33
C ASP A 218 2.10 3.71 -5.28
N ALA A 219 3.37 3.89 -5.65
CA ALA A 219 4.54 3.63 -4.82
C ALA A 219 5.06 4.87 -4.06
N THR A 220 4.39 6.02 -4.13
CA THR A 220 4.86 7.26 -3.51
C THR A 220 3.94 7.68 -2.37
N PHE A 221 4.53 7.85 -1.18
CA PHE A 221 3.84 8.22 0.05
C PHE A 221 4.47 9.44 0.71
N CYS A 222 3.66 10.43 1.04
CA CYS A 222 4.07 11.68 1.64
C CYS A 222 3.93 11.60 3.16
N PRO A 223 5.03 11.75 3.93
CA PRO A 223 4.95 11.72 5.37
C PRO A 223 4.20 12.96 5.88
N ARG A 224 3.25 12.72 6.78
CA ARG A 224 2.50 13.73 7.53
C ARG A 224 2.76 13.57 9.02
N GLY A 225 2.58 14.67 9.75
CA GLY A 225 2.67 14.65 11.21
C GLY A 225 1.67 13.66 11.80
N SER A 226 2.08 12.97 12.87
CA SER A 226 1.20 12.14 13.67
C SER A 226 1.03 12.72 15.08
N TYR A 227 0.01 12.28 15.80
CA TYR A 227 -0.18 12.63 17.22
C TYR A 227 0.85 11.95 18.14
N HIS A 228 1.63 10.99 17.61
CA HIS A 228 2.64 10.28 18.36
C HIS A 228 4.03 10.83 18.03
N SER A 229 4.70 11.36 19.06
CA SER A 229 6.07 11.88 18.95
C SER A 229 7.01 10.89 18.24
N GLY A 230 7.76 11.41 17.27
CA GLY A 230 8.72 10.65 16.45
C GLY A 230 8.10 9.65 15.46
N ALA A 231 6.78 9.70 15.25
CA ALA A 231 6.08 8.88 14.26
C ALA A 231 5.47 9.75 13.15
N ALA A 232 5.29 9.14 11.99
CA ALA A 232 4.67 9.74 10.82
C ALA A 232 3.48 8.90 10.34
N MET A 233 2.52 9.59 9.74
CA MET A 233 1.48 8.97 8.93
C MET A 233 1.88 9.07 7.46
N LEU A 234 1.71 8.01 6.68
CA LEU A 234 2.15 7.96 5.28
C LEU A 234 0.94 8.10 4.36
N GLU A 235 0.75 9.28 3.78
CA GLU A 235 -0.35 9.59 2.86
C GLU A 235 0.01 9.19 1.43
N SER A 236 -0.91 8.60 0.67
CA SER A 236 -0.68 8.35 -0.76
C SER A 236 -0.64 9.64 -1.57
N VAL A 237 0.29 9.75 -2.53
CA VAL A 237 0.38 10.93 -3.39
C VAL A 237 -0.79 11.02 -4.39
N ASN A 238 -1.31 9.87 -4.86
CA ASN A 238 -2.42 9.83 -5.83
C ASN A 238 -3.80 9.62 -5.19
N TYR A 239 -3.86 9.39 -3.88
CA TYR A 239 -5.10 9.37 -3.10
C TYR A 239 -4.99 10.29 -1.88
N PRO A 240 -5.12 11.62 -2.06
CA PRO A 240 -5.12 12.56 -0.93
C PRO A 240 -6.22 12.23 0.10
N GLY A 241 -5.88 12.32 1.38
CA GLY A 241 -6.73 11.92 2.50
C GLY A 241 -6.75 10.42 2.81
N TYR A 242 -6.02 9.60 2.04
CA TYR A 242 -5.83 8.19 2.33
C TYR A 242 -4.43 7.91 2.85
N PHE A 243 -4.35 7.19 3.97
CA PHE A 243 -3.10 6.89 4.64
C PHE A 243 -2.89 5.38 4.71
N LEU A 244 -1.62 4.98 4.70
CA LEU A 244 -1.24 3.63 5.07
C LEU A 244 -1.53 3.41 6.55
N ARG A 245 -2.12 2.27 6.86
CA ARG A 245 -2.37 1.79 8.21
C ARG A 245 -2.31 0.27 8.24
N HIS A 246 -2.09 -0.29 9.42
CA HIS A 246 -2.37 -1.71 9.60
C HIS A 246 -3.85 -1.91 9.96
N LYS A 247 -4.49 -2.98 9.46
CA LYS A 247 -5.83 -3.45 9.87
C LYS A 247 -5.80 -4.96 9.82
N ASN A 248 -6.11 -5.63 10.93
CA ASN A 248 -5.94 -7.08 11.06
C ASN A 248 -4.52 -7.52 10.62
N PHE A 249 -3.50 -6.75 11.01
CA PHE A 249 -2.10 -6.91 10.63
C PHE A 249 -1.76 -6.81 9.13
N VAL A 250 -2.70 -6.49 8.25
CA VAL A 250 -2.40 -6.20 6.82
C VAL A 250 -2.17 -4.71 6.65
N ILE A 251 -1.11 -4.32 5.94
CA ILE A 251 -0.88 -2.91 5.59
C ILE A 251 -1.76 -2.54 4.41
N ARG A 252 -2.61 -1.54 4.62
CA ARG A 252 -3.61 -1.11 3.66
C ARG A 252 -3.80 0.39 3.71
N MET A 253 -4.41 0.91 2.65
CA MET A 253 -4.75 2.30 2.51
C MET A 253 -6.24 2.48 2.88
N GLU A 254 -6.54 3.43 3.76
CA GLU A 254 -7.92 3.76 4.16
C GLU A 254 -8.03 5.27 4.35
N ARG A 255 -9.24 5.82 4.14
CA ARG A 255 -9.50 7.25 4.34
C ARG A 255 -9.32 7.61 5.80
N TYR A 256 -8.76 8.78 6.08
CA TYR A 256 -8.62 9.28 7.44
C TYR A 256 -9.98 9.37 8.14
N ASP A 257 -10.12 8.75 9.32
CA ASP A 257 -11.40 8.67 10.06
C ASP A 257 -11.39 9.40 11.42
N HIS A 258 -10.28 10.04 11.77
CA HIS A 258 -10.07 10.80 13.03
C HIS A 258 -10.18 9.99 14.34
N SER A 259 -10.48 8.69 14.30
CA SER A 259 -10.56 7.88 15.51
C SER A 259 -9.18 7.66 16.13
N SER A 260 -9.14 7.53 17.46
CA SER A 260 -7.89 7.25 18.18
C SER A 260 -7.24 5.94 17.73
N LEU A 261 -8.05 4.91 17.45
CA LEU A 261 -7.57 3.64 16.92
C LEU A 261 -6.94 3.81 15.54
N TYR A 262 -7.59 4.53 14.61
CA TYR A 262 -7.01 4.80 13.30
C TYR A 262 -5.71 5.57 13.40
N GLN A 263 -5.66 6.61 14.25
CA GLN A 263 -4.43 7.39 14.46
C GLN A 263 -3.29 6.48 14.94
N ALA A 264 -3.55 5.58 15.87
CA ALA A 264 -2.59 4.60 16.33
C ALA A 264 -2.18 3.60 15.24
N ASP A 265 -3.14 3.11 14.45
CA ASP A 265 -2.95 2.13 13.39
C ASP A 265 -2.19 2.66 12.16
N SER A 266 -2.29 3.97 11.92
CA SER A 266 -1.66 4.68 10.79
C SER A 266 -0.37 5.41 11.15
N SER A 267 0.04 5.35 12.42
CA SER A 267 1.27 5.99 12.89
C SER A 267 2.42 4.98 12.94
N PHE A 268 3.50 5.30 12.23
CA PHE A 268 4.69 4.46 12.15
C PHE A 268 5.96 5.22 12.48
N ARG A 269 6.92 4.52 13.08
CA ARG A 269 8.28 5.02 13.28
C ARG A 269 9.20 4.43 12.22
N LEU A 270 9.89 5.29 11.50
CA LEU A 270 10.92 4.89 10.56
C LEU A 270 12.23 4.80 11.36
N VAL A 271 12.61 3.57 11.71
CA VAL A 271 13.82 3.29 12.50
C VAL A 271 14.95 2.78 11.60
N ASP A 272 16.16 2.66 12.14
CA ASP A 272 17.27 2.03 11.41
C ASP A 272 16.88 0.62 10.93
N GLY A 273 17.42 0.22 9.77
CA GLY A 273 17.17 -1.10 9.20
C GLY A 273 17.54 -2.22 10.17
N LEU A 274 16.77 -3.30 10.15
CA LEU A 274 16.98 -4.46 11.02
C LEU A 274 17.99 -5.47 10.44
N ALA A 275 18.27 -5.42 9.14
CA ALA A 275 19.20 -6.29 8.43
C ALA A 275 20.55 -5.62 8.13
#